data_AF-A0A2J0LIE3-F1
#
_entry.id   AF-A0A2J0LIE3-F1
#
_cell.length_a   1.000
_cell.length_b   1.000
_cell.length_c   1.000
_cell.angle_alpha   90.00
_cell.angle_beta   90.00
_cell.angle_gamma   90.00
#
_symmetry.space_group_name_H-M   'P 1'
#
loop_
_entity.id
_entity.type
_entity.pdbx_description
1 polymer ?
#
loop_
_entity_poly.entity_id
_entity_poly.type
_entity_poly.pdbx_seq_one_letter_code
_entity_poly.pdbx_strand_id
1 'polypeptide(L)' 'MDMRDKIKTRSQIKTIAVKLRSGGKEIVFTNGCFDILHRGHVEYLAKAKKPGDILIVGLNSNS' A
#
# COMPACT_ATOMS: atom_id res chain seq x y z
N MET A 1 7.79 16.25 -1.14
CA MET A 1 7.14 15.16 -0.37
C MET A 1 8.21 14.14 -0.07
N ASP A 2 8.42 13.81 1.20
CA ASP A 2 9.45 12.86 1.60
C ASP A 2 8.94 11.44 1.31
N MET A 3 9.79 10.54 0.82
CA MET A 3 9.38 9.16 0.55
C MET A 3 8.93 8.44 1.83
N ARG A 4 9.46 8.84 2.99
CA ARG A 4 9.11 8.32 4.31
C ARG A 4 7.68 8.65 4.70
N ASP A 5 7.05 9.65 4.07
CA ASP A 5 5.65 9.99 4.31
C ASP A 5 4.70 8.83 3.97
N LYS A 6 5.12 7.88 3.14
CA LYS A 6 4.36 6.69 2.76
C LYS A 6 4.53 5.51 3.72
N ILE A 7 5.54 5.52 4.57
CA ILE A 7 5.78 4.46 5.55
C ILE A 7 4.90 4.75 6.77
N LYS A 8 4.05 3.78 7.11
CA LYS A 8 3.08 3.90 8.19
C LYS A 8 3.05 2.63 9.02
N THR A 9 2.86 2.78 10.32
CA THR A 9 2.63 1.65 11.23
C THR A 9 1.23 1.08 11.01
N ARG A 10 1.01 -0.16 11.49
CA ARG A 10 -0.31 -0.80 11.44
C ARG A 10 -1.40 0.04 12.12
N SER A 11 -1.07 0.70 13.23
CA SER A 11 -1.98 1.59 13.94
C SER A 11 -2.32 2.84 13.12
N GLN A 12 -1.31 3.49 12.51
CA GLN A 12 -1.53 4.65 11.64
C GLN A 12 -2.39 4.30 10.43
N ILE A 13 -2.12 3.16 9.76
CA ILE A 13 -2.90 2.71 8.61
C ILE A 13 -4.37 2.45 9.00
N LYS A 14 -4.64 1.91 10.19
CA LYS A 14 -6.03 1.72 10.65
C LYS A 14 -6.79 3.05 10.67
N THR A 15 -6.20 4.09 11.26
CA THR A 15 -6.80 5.44 11.32
C THR A 15 -6.94 6.06 9.93
N ILE A 16 -5.91 5.95 9.08
CA ILE A 16 -5.91 6.49 7.73
C ILE A 16 -6.97 5.81 6.85
N ALA A 17 -7.08 4.48 6.92
CA ALA A 17 -8.03 3.71 6.15
C ALA A 17 -9.47 4.05 6.51
N VAL A 18 -9.78 4.27 7.79
CA VAL A 18 -11.09 4.76 8.24
C VAL A 18 -11.38 6.12 7.62
N LYS A 19 -10.47 7.09 7.76
CA LYS A 19 -10.65 8.44 7.20
C LYS A 19 -10.86 8.42 5.68
N LEU A 20 -10.09 7.61 4.96
CA LEU A 20 -10.20 7.48 3.51
C LEU A 20 -11.53 6.86 3.09
N ARG A 21 -11.97 5.78 3.76
CA ARG A 21 -13.27 5.15 3.51
C ARG A 21 -14.43 6.09 3.81
N SER A 22 -14.38 6.84 4.91
CA SER A 22 -15.39 7.87 5.22
C SER A 22 -15.42 9.00 4.20
N GLY A 23 -14.31 9.26 3.50
CA GLY A 23 -14.24 10.18 2.36
C GLY A 23 -14.62 9.56 1.02
N GLY A 24 -15.20 8.35 1.00
CA GLY A 24 -15.66 7.66 -0.21
C GLY A 24 -14.53 7.08 -1.08
N LYS A 25 -13.31 6.95 -0.55
CA LYS A 25 -12.18 6.39 -1.30
C LYS A 25 -12.19 4.87 -1.32
N GLU A 26 -11.98 4.29 -2.49
CA GLU A 26 -11.80 2.86 -2.64
C GLU A 26 -10.34 2.47 -2.32
N ILE A 27 -10.17 1.55 -1.37
CA ILE A 27 -8.86 1.12 -0.91
C ILE A 27 -8.61 -0.31 -1.38
N VAL A 28 -7.52 -0.48 -2.12
CA VAL A 28 -6.98 -1.78 -2.53
C VAL A 28 -5.76 -2.13 -1.69
N PHE A 29 -5.58 -3.42 -1.41
CA PHE A 29 -4.52 -3.91 -0.55
C PHE A 29 -3.76 -5.04 -1.22
N THR A 30 -2.45 -5.06 -1.04
CA THR A 30 -1.61 -6.22 -1.32
C THR A 30 -0.48 -6.33 -0.29
N ASN A 31 0.22 -7.46 -0.27
CA ASN A 31 1.41 -7.68 0.54
C ASN A 31 2.49 -8.42 -0.25
N GLY A 32 3.74 -8.33 0.22
CA GLY A 32 4.88 -9.06 -0.36
C GLY A 32 6.20 -8.74 0.36
N CYS A 33 7.24 -9.52 0.04
CA CYS A 33 8.59 -9.30 0.56
C CYS A 33 9.32 -8.18 -0.21
N PHE A 34 9.18 -8.16 -1.54
CA PHE A 34 9.74 -7.15 -2.44
C PHE A 34 11.26 -6.90 -2.29
N ASP A 35 12.05 -7.93 -1.97
CA ASP A 35 13.50 -7.80 -1.72
C ASP A 35 14.27 -7.17 -2.88
N ILE A 36 14.30 -7.85 -4.04
CA ILE A 36 14.90 -7.31 -5.25
C ILE A 36 13.77 -6.86 -6.16
N LEU A 37 13.65 -5.54 -6.34
CA LEU A 37 12.67 -4.98 -7.26
C LEU A 37 13.09 -5.26 -8.70
N HIS A 38 12.16 -5.86 -9.45
CA HIS A 38 12.27 -6.05 -10.89
C HIS A 38 10.97 -5.64 -11.55
N ARG A 39 10.97 -5.59 -12.89
CA ARG A 39 9.83 -5.17 -13.71
C ARG A 39 8.50 -5.84 -13.31
N GLY A 40 8.56 -7.12 -12.93
CA GLY A 40 7.38 -7.87 -12.49
C GLY A 40 6.70 -7.25 -11.27
N HIS A 41 7.45 -6.80 -10.26
CA HIS A 41 6.89 -6.12 -9.08
C HIS A 41 6.26 -4.77 -9.42
N VAL A 42 6.87 -4.00 -10.33
CA VAL A 42 6.32 -2.71 -10.75
C VAL A 42 5.00 -2.91 -11.51
N GLU A 43 4.97 -3.83 -12.47
CA GLU A 43 3.75 -4.16 -13.21
C GLU A 43 2.67 -4.73 -12.30
N TYR A 44 3.06 -5.56 -11.34
CA TYR A 44 2.17 -6.11 -10.32
C TYR A 44 1.53 -5.02 -9.48
N LEU A 45 2.31 -4.11 -8.89
CA LEU A 45 1.81 -3.01 -8.06
C LEU A 45 0.97 -2.03 -8.88
N ALA A 46 1.34 -1.77 -10.14
CA ALA A 46 0.56 -0.94 -11.05
C ALA A 46 -0.80 -1.58 -11.35
N LYS A 47 -0.86 -2.90 -11.61
CA LYS A 47 -2.11 -3.64 -11.79
C LYS A 47 -2.95 -3.68 -10.51
N ALA A 48 -2.32 -3.94 -9.36
CA ALA A 48 -2.98 -3.97 -8.06
C ALA A 48 -3.63 -2.63 -7.69
N LYS A 49 -3.05 -1.51 -8.13
CA LYS A 49 -3.60 -0.16 -7.91
C LYS A 49 -4.85 0.14 -8.74
N LYS A 50 -5.02 -0.47 -9.91
CA LYS A 50 -6.08 -0.12 -10.89
C LYS A 50 -7.52 -0.10 -10.35
N PRO A 51 -7.95 -1.02 -9.46
CA PRO A 51 -9.36 -1.07 -9.06
C PRO A 51 -9.77 0.08 -8.14
N GLY A 52 -8.85 0.66 -7.36
CA GLY A 52 -9.21 1.63 -6.33
C GLY A 52 -8.38 2.91 -6.34
N ASP A 53 -8.70 3.83 -5.45
CA ASP A 53 -8.07 5.14 -5.30
C ASP A 53 -6.75 5.09 -4.54
N ILE A 54 -6.60 4.16 -3.60
CA ILE A 54 -5.45 4.06 -2.71
C ILE A 54 -4.95 2.62 -2.66
N LEU A 55 -3.66 2.40 -2.91
CA LEU A 55 -3.01 1.11 -2.69
C LEU A 55 -2.23 1.14 -1.38
N ILE A 56 -2.58 0.21 -0.48
CA ILE A 56 -1.81 -0.08 0.72
C ILE A 56 -0.99 -1.35 0.45
N VAL A 57 0.32 -1.27 0.66
CA VAL A 57 1.24 -2.40 0.49
C VAL A 57 1.76 -2.82 1.86
N GLY A 58 1.46 -4.05 2.27
CA GLY A 58 2.11 -4.69 3.41
C GLY A 58 3.49 -5.21 3.02
N LEU A 59 4.53 -4.75 3.70
CA LEU A 59 5.87 -5.33 3.57
C LEU A 59 6.03 -6.42 4.62
N ASN A 60 6.35 -7.63 4.16
CA ASN A 60 6.57 -8.77 5.05
C ASN A 60 7.94 -8.64 5.73
N SER A 61 8.02 -8.98 7.01
CA SER A 61 9.28 -9.05 7.76
C SER A 61 9.81 -10.48 7.71
N ASN A 62 11.08 -10.65 7.34
CA ASN A 62 11.81 -11.87 7.69
C ASN A 62 12.06 -11.83 9.20
N SER A 63 11.55 -12.86 9.87
CA SER A 63 11.50 -13.07 11.33
C SER A 63 12.77 -12.71 12.09
#